data_AF-A0A8J7A3F1-F1
#
_entry.id   AF-A0A8J7A3F1-F1
#
_cell.length_a   1.000
_cell.length_b   1.000
_cell.length_c   1.000
_cell.angle_alpha   90.00
_cell.angle_beta   90.00
_cell.angle_gamma   90.00
#
_symmetry.space_group_name_H-M   'P 1'
#
loop_
_entity.id
_entity.type
_entity.pdbx_description
1 polymer ?
#
loop_
_entity_poly.entity_id
_entity_poly.type
_entity_poly.pdbx_seq_one_letter_code
_entity_poly.pdbx_strand_id
1 'polypeptide(L)'
;MTKNQQVVSLMQRLQNIGCRIWAEDDKLRIRTSKNALTSELKQEIQINKADILAFLNSAKTQAVIPEEIPVLRDDAPKPLSFAQQRLWLLAQLQGRSASYNMPIALQLDGNLNIHALHSSLAYLLNRHATLRMYFPTVAGQPQVAIQNLDN
;
A
#
# COMPACT_ATOMS: atom_id res chain seq x y z
N MET A 1 14.26 -21.83 21.59
CA MET A 1 13.72 -20.61 20.95
C MET A 1 14.12 -19.42 21.78
N THR A 2 14.51 -18.31 21.17
CA THR A 2 14.79 -17.07 21.92
C THR A 2 13.48 -16.41 22.34
N LYS A 3 13.49 -15.62 23.42
CA LYS A 3 12.29 -14.88 23.89
C LYS A 3 11.65 -14.04 22.77
N ASN A 4 12.46 -13.44 21.90
CA ASN A 4 12.00 -12.64 20.78
C ASN A 4 11.25 -13.47 19.73
N GLN A 5 11.72 -14.70 19.42
CA GLN A 5 11.02 -15.60 18.51
C GLN A 5 9.64 -16.03 19.05
N GLN A 6 9.51 -16.19 20.37
CA GLN A 6 8.24 -16.52 21.01
C GLN A 6 7.22 -15.38 20.90
N VAL A 7 7.65 -14.13 21.14
CA VAL A 7 6.80 -12.93 20.97
C VAL A 7 6.34 -12.77 19.52
N VAL A 8 7.24 -12.94 18.55
CA VAL A 8 6.89 -12.83 17.12
C VAL A 8 5.88 -13.90 16.70
N SER A 9 6.08 -15.16 17.14
CA SER A 9 5.15 -16.26 16.86
C SER A 9 3.75 -16.01 17.46
N LEU A 10 3.69 -15.49 18.69
CA LEU A 10 2.45 -15.10 19.35
C LEU A 10 1.74 -13.96 18.57
N MET A 11 2.48 -12.93 18.14
CA MET A 11 1.92 -11.82 17.35
C MET A 11 1.33 -12.30 16.02
N GLN A 12 2.00 -13.22 15.34
CA GLN A 12 1.53 -13.77 14.07
C GLN A 12 0.24 -14.59 14.26
N ARG A 13 0.16 -15.40 15.33
CA ARG A 13 -1.07 -16.12 15.70
C ARG A 13 -2.23 -15.17 15.99
N LEU A 14 -1.97 -14.09 16.73
CA LEU A 14 -2.97 -13.07 17.05
C LEU A 14 -3.46 -12.34 15.79
N GLN A 15 -2.56 -12.01 14.87
CA GLN A 15 -2.93 -11.39 13.59
C GLN A 15 -3.82 -12.30 12.74
N ASN A 16 -3.53 -13.61 12.69
CA ASN A 16 -4.32 -14.58 11.94
C ASN A 16 -5.77 -14.71 12.43
N ILE A 17 -6.03 -14.43 13.71
CA ILE A 17 -7.38 -14.40 14.28
C ILE A 17 -8.00 -12.98 14.29
N GLY A 18 -7.38 -12.02 13.60
CA GLY A 18 -7.85 -10.64 13.54
C GLY A 18 -7.71 -9.86 14.85
N CYS A 19 -6.88 -10.35 15.78
CA CYS A 19 -6.59 -9.68 17.04
C CYS A 19 -5.42 -8.71 16.84
N ARG A 20 -5.67 -7.42 17.05
CA ARG A 20 -4.65 -6.36 17.01
C ARG A 20 -4.25 -6.00 18.44
N ILE A 21 -2.95 -6.03 18.73
CA ILE A 21 -2.36 -5.59 20.01
C ILE A 21 -1.51 -4.36 19.76
N TRP A 22 -1.61 -3.36 20.63
CA TRP A 22 -0.72 -2.21 20.64
C TRP A 22 -0.38 -1.79 22.07
N ALA A 23 0.77 -1.14 22.23
CA ALA A 23 1.14 -0.48 23.48
C ALA A 23 0.56 0.94 23.47
N GLU A 24 -0.10 1.32 24.56
CA GLU A 24 -0.53 2.68 24.86
C GLU A 24 -0.03 2.97 26.28
N ASP A 25 0.94 3.89 26.38
CA ASP A 25 1.78 4.06 27.56
C ASP A 25 2.42 2.72 28.00
N ASP A 26 2.28 2.35 29.29
CA ASP A 26 2.73 1.06 29.85
C ASP A 26 1.65 -0.04 29.83
N LYS A 27 0.58 0.15 29.04
CA LYS A 27 -0.54 -0.79 28.98
C LYS A 27 -0.65 -1.43 27.60
N LEU A 28 -0.91 -2.74 27.60
CA LEU A 28 -1.30 -3.46 26.39
C LEU A 28 -2.79 -3.26 26.15
N ARG A 29 -3.11 -2.79 24.95
CA ARG A 29 -4.47 -2.69 24.43
C ARG A 29 -4.68 -3.75 23.37
N ILE A 30 -5.89 -4.31 23.35
CA ILE A 30 -6.25 -5.42 22.48
C ILE A 30 -7.58 -5.09 21.82
N ARG A 31 -7.63 -5.20 20.48
CA ARG A 31 -8.85 -5.15 19.69
C ARG A 31 -9.05 -6.49 19.02
N THR A 32 -10.20 -7.10 19.27
CA THR A 32 -10.54 -8.43 18.76
C THR A 32 -12.06 -8.51 18.57
N SER A 33 -12.52 -9.44 17.73
CA SER A 33 -13.94 -9.77 17.63
C SER A 33 -14.40 -10.54 18.88
N LYS A 34 -15.70 -10.48 19.18
CA LYS A 34 -16.30 -11.22 20.30
C LYS A 34 -15.98 -12.72 20.12
N ASN A 35 -15.39 -13.34 21.14
CA ASN A 35 -14.97 -14.76 21.22
C ASN A 35 -13.68 -15.19 20.49
N ALA A 36 -12.97 -14.30 19.78
CA ALA A 36 -11.71 -14.70 19.13
C ALA A 36 -10.55 -14.92 20.11
N LEU A 37 -10.61 -14.34 21.31
CA LEU A 37 -9.55 -14.47 22.32
C LEU A 37 -9.85 -15.61 23.30
N THR A 38 -9.30 -16.79 23.01
CA THR A 38 -9.42 -17.97 23.88
C THR A 38 -8.72 -17.76 25.23
N SER A 39 -9.07 -18.57 26.23
CA SER A 39 -8.49 -18.48 27.57
C SER A 39 -6.98 -18.75 27.56
N GLU A 40 -6.51 -19.65 26.70
CA GLU A 40 -5.10 -19.99 26.52
C GLU A 40 -4.33 -18.79 25.97
N LEU A 41 -4.86 -18.11 24.95
CA LEU A 41 -4.25 -16.90 24.39
C LEU A 41 -4.17 -15.76 25.41
N LYS A 42 -5.20 -15.60 26.26
CA LYS A 42 -5.18 -14.60 27.34
C LYS A 42 -4.04 -14.88 28.33
N GLN A 43 -3.86 -16.13 28.73
CA GLN A 43 -2.78 -16.53 29.63
C GLN A 43 -1.41 -16.32 28.97
N GLU A 44 -1.26 -16.71 27.71
CA GLU A 44 -0.01 -16.54 26.97
C GLU A 44 0.39 -15.06 26.83
N ILE A 45 -0.58 -14.17 26.57
CA ILE A 45 -0.36 -12.71 26.55
C ILE A 45 0.04 -12.20 27.94
N GLN A 46 -0.59 -12.67 29.01
CA GLN A 46 -0.27 -12.25 30.37
C GLN A 46 1.15 -12.66 30.77
N ILE A 47 1.55 -13.90 30.47
CA ILE A 47 2.89 -14.43 30.76
C ILE A 47 3.96 -13.62 30.02
N ASN A 48 3.72 -13.28 28.75
CA ASN A 48 4.68 -12.58 27.91
C ASN A 48 4.50 -11.05 27.92
N LYS A 49 3.68 -10.48 28.82
CA LYS A 49 3.29 -9.06 28.80
C LYS A 49 4.49 -8.11 28.74
N ALA A 50 5.51 -8.35 29.56
CA ALA A 50 6.70 -7.49 29.63
C ALA A 50 7.51 -7.55 28.33
N ASP A 51 7.72 -8.75 27.79
CA ASP A 51 8.46 -8.95 26.55
C ASP A 51 7.68 -8.39 25.33
N ILE A 52 6.35 -8.51 25.33
CA ILE A 52 5.47 -7.90 24.32
C ILE A 52 5.56 -6.37 24.37
N LEU A 53 5.49 -5.76 25.56
CA LEU A 53 5.62 -4.31 25.71
C LEU A 53 6.99 -3.83 25.24
N ALA A 54 8.07 -4.51 25.65
CA ALA A 54 9.42 -4.18 25.21
C ALA A 54 9.57 -4.29 23.69
N PHE A 55 9.00 -5.33 23.07
CA PHE A 55 9.02 -5.52 21.62
C PHE A 55 8.21 -4.44 20.88
N LEU A 56 7.00 -4.10 21.35
CA LEU A 56 6.18 -3.07 20.72
C LEU A 56 6.80 -1.67 20.88
N ASN A 57 7.45 -1.40 22.00
CA ASN A 57 8.13 -0.12 22.23
C ASN A 57 9.43 -0.01 21.43
N SER A 58 10.23 -1.08 21.31
CA SER A 58 11.39 -1.06 20.42
C SER A 58 10.97 -0.91 18.96
N ALA A 59 9.88 -1.56 18.55
CA ALA A 59 9.29 -1.38 17.24
C ALA A 59 8.74 0.04 17.02
N LYS A 60 8.18 0.73 18.04
CA LYS A 60 7.81 2.15 17.93
C LYS A 60 9.02 3.07 17.77
N THR A 61 10.12 2.78 18.45
CA THR A 61 11.37 3.56 18.33
C THR A 61 12.05 3.33 16.99
N GLN A 62 11.91 2.13 16.41
CA GLN A 62 12.44 1.78 15.08
C GLN A 62 11.49 2.16 13.94
N ALA A 63 10.18 2.15 14.21
CA ALA A 63 9.18 2.66 13.30
C ALA A 63 9.40 4.17 13.24
N VAL A 64 9.91 4.62 12.10
CA VAL A 64 9.52 5.92 11.59
C VAL A 64 8.00 5.87 11.55
N ILE A 65 7.33 6.39 12.59
CA ILE A 65 5.92 6.77 12.48
C ILE A 65 5.94 7.69 11.28
N PRO A 66 5.40 7.30 10.12
CA PRO A 66 5.41 8.21 9.00
C PRO A 66 4.65 9.43 9.52
N GLU A 67 5.35 10.57 9.56
CA GLU A 67 4.67 11.85 9.57
C GLU A 67 3.55 11.74 8.54
N GLU A 68 2.36 12.22 8.93
CA GLU A 68 1.15 12.19 8.11
C GLU A 68 1.53 12.42 6.65
N ILE A 69 1.24 11.44 5.77
CA ILE A 69 1.74 11.49 4.38
C ILE A 69 1.26 12.82 3.81
N PRO A 70 2.19 13.77 3.55
CA PRO A 70 1.79 15.11 3.22
C PRO A 70 1.01 15.05 1.91
N VAL A 71 -0.15 15.70 1.90
CA VAL A 71 -0.93 15.83 0.66
C VAL A 71 -0.07 16.60 -0.32
N LEU A 72 0.26 15.97 -1.44
CA LEU A 72 1.02 16.60 -2.50
C LEU A 72 0.18 17.73 -3.09
N ARG A 73 0.68 18.97 -2.99
CA ARG A 73 0.04 20.12 -3.62
C ARG A 73 0.05 19.95 -5.14
N ASP A 74 -0.97 20.49 -5.81
CA ASP A 74 -1.10 20.33 -7.25
C ASP A 74 0.02 21.02 -8.04
N ASP A 75 0.57 22.09 -7.50
CA ASP A 75 1.66 22.90 -8.06
C ASP A 75 3.06 22.38 -7.70
N ALA A 76 3.17 21.38 -6.82
CA ALA A 76 4.45 20.82 -6.43
C ALA A 76 5.04 19.96 -7.57
N PRO A 77 6.37 20.04 -7.81
CA PRO A 77 7.04 19.11 -8.71
C PRO A 77 6.79 17.66 -8.27
N LYS A 78 6.37 16.82 -9.22
CA LYS A 78 6.05 15.41 -8.97
C LYS A 78 7.17 14.53 -9.55
N PRO A 79 8.27 14.28 -8.81
CA PRO A 79 9.35 13.44 -9.32
C PRO A 79 8.85 12.02 -9.54
N LEU A 80 9.42 11.34 -10.54
CA LEU A 80 9.15 9.93 -10.78
C LEU A 80 9.66 9.12 -9.60
N SER A 81 8.92 8.06 -9.23
CA SER A 81 9.44 7.00 -8.37
C SER A 81 10.62 6.30 -9.02
N PHE A 82 11.47 5.62 -8.24
CA PHE A 82 12.62 4.89 -8.79
C PHE A 82 12.24 3.88 -9.88
N ALA A 83 11.13 3.17 -9.71
CA ALA A 83 10.61 2.26 -10.73
C ALA A 83 10.19 2.98 -12.01
N GLN A 84 9.52 4.13 -11.87
CA GLN A 84 9.14 4.97 -13.02
C GLN A 84 10.39 5.52 -13.75
N GLN A 85 11.39 6.03 -13.01
CA GLN A 85 12.64 6.56 -13.59
C GLN A 85 13.36 5.49 -14.41
N ARG A 86 13.44 4.26 -13.89
CA ARG A 86 14.07 3.14 -14.60
C ARG A 86 13.36 2.85 -15.92
N LEU A 87 12.03 2.74 -15.92
CA LEU A 87 11.27 2.48 -17.15
C LEU A 87 11.36 3.65 -18.14
N TRP A 88 11.34 4.88 -17.65
CA TRP A 88 11.52 6.08 -18.48
C TRP A 88 12.88 6.07 -19.18
N LEU A 89 13.97 5.78 -18.46
CA LEU A 89 15.32 5.68 -19.03
C LEU A 89 15.39 4.58 -20.10
N LEU A 90 14.81 3.40 -19.81
CA LEU A 90 14.76 2.30 -20.79
C LEU A 90 14.01 2.70 -22.06
N ALA A 91 12.90 3.44 -21.94
CA ALA A 91 12.17 3.96 -23.09
C ALA A 91 12.98 4.98 -23.90
N GLN A 92 13.78 5.85 -23.25
CA GLN A 92 14.66 6.79 -23.95
C GLN A 92 15.80 6.06 -24.70
N LEU A 93 16.37 5.01 -24.11
CA LEU A 93 17.47 4.25 -24.72
C LEU A 93 17.03 3.34 -25.88
N GLN A 94 15.85 2.72 -25.76
CA GLN A 94 15.34 1.76 -26.75
C GLN A 94 14.51 2.43 -27.86
N GLY A 95 14.09 3.69 -27.67
CA GLY A 95 13.16 4.35 -28.59
C GLY A 95 11.77 3.69 -28.58
N ARG A 96 11.15 3.58 -29.76
CA ARG A 96 9.82 2.94 -29.91
C ARG A 96 9.93 1.42 -29.69
N SER A 97 9.67 0.99 -28.47
CA SER A 97 9.71 -0.41 -28.04
C SER A 97 8.42 -0.81 -27.33
N ALA A 98 7.96 -2.05 -27.54
CA ALA A 98 6.79 -2.62 -26.87
C ALA A 98 7.18 -3.60 -25.74
N SER A 99 8.48 -3.75 -25.42
CA SER A 99 8.99 -4.77 -24.50
C SER A 99 8.43 -4.70 -23.08
N TYR A 100 7.91 -3.53 -22.67
CA TYR A 100 7.30 -3.31 -21.36
C TYR A 100 5.79 -3.06 -21.43
N ASN A 101 5.17 -3.29 -22.58
CA ASN A 101 3.72 -3.26 -22.70
C ASN A 101 3.17 -4.60 -22.22
N MET A 102 2.08 -4.57 -21.45
CA MET A 102 1.33 -5.77 -21.04
C MET A 102 0.00 -5.80 -21.79
N PRO A 103 -0.03 -6.24 -23.05
CA PRO A 103 -1.26 -6.31 -23.82
C PRO A 103 -2.18 -7.37 -23.23
N ILE A 104 -3.48 -7.07 -23.18
CA ILE A 104 -4.54 -8.01 -22.86
C ILE A 104 -5.63 -7.92 -23.91
N ALA A 105 -6.18 -9.07 -24.29
CA ALA A 105 -7.37 -9.16 -25.13
C ALA A 105 -8.45 -9.91 -24.32
N LEU A 106 -9.67 -9.39 -24.34
CA LEU A 106 -10.82 -9.96 -23.65
C LEU A 106 -11.90 -10.28 -24.68
N GLN A 107 -12.37 -11.52 -24.69
CA GLN A 107 -13.57 -11.91 -25.41
C GLN A 107 -14.76 -11.82 -24.46
N LEU A 108 -15.83 -11.14 -24.89
CA LEU A 108 -17.07 -10.99 -24.14
C LEU A 108 -18.17 -11.66 -24.93
N ASP A 109 -18.88 -12.60 -24.31
CA ASP A 109 -19.99 -13.31 -24.93
C ASP A 109 -21.33 -12.76 -24.45
N GLY A 110 -22.31 -12.68 -25.36
CA GLY A 110 -23.67 -12.20 -25.07
C GLY A 110 -23.92 -10.73 -25.46
N ASN A 111 -25.00 -10.16 -24.95
CA ASN A 111 -25.44 -8.81 -25.30
C ASN A 111 -24.66 -7.75 -24.53
N LEU A 112 -23.56 -7.27 -25.11
CA LEU A 112 -22.75 -6.21 -24.52
C LEU A 112 -23.45 -4.85 -24.63
N ASN A 113 -23.71 -4.21 -23.49
CA ASN A 113 -24.12 -2.81 -23.46
C ASN A 113 -22.88 -1.90 -23.61
N ILE A 114 -22.64 -1.44 -24.83
CA ILE A 114 -21.49 -0.60 -25.19
C ILE A 114 -21.48 0.73 -24.41
N HIS A 115 -22.65 1.34 -24.22
CA HIS A 115 -22.76 2.60 -23.48
C HIS A 115 -22.34 2.41 -22.03
N ALA A 116 -22.83 1.36 -21.36
CA ALA A 116 -22.46 1.04 -19.99
C ALA A 116 -20.96 0.71 -19.85
N LEU A 117 -20.39 -0.04 -20.80
CA LEU A 117 -18.95 -0.32 -20.84
C LEU A 117 -18.13 0.99 -20.95
N HIS A 118 -18.50 1.85 -21.90
CA HIS A 118 -17.83 3.13 -22.09
C HIS A 118 -17.92 4.01 -20.82
N SER A 119 -19.11 4.17 -20.23
CA SER A 119 -19.28 4.93 -18.99
C SER A 119 -18.47 4.35 -17.83
N SER A 120 -18.36 3.02 -17.74
CA SER A 120 -17.56 2.34 -16.70
C SER A 120 -16.06 2.63 -16.87
N LEU A 121 -15.54 2.56 -18.09
CA LEU A 121 -14.15 2.88 -18.39
C LEU A 121 -13.85 4.36 -18.14
N ALA A 122 -14.73 5.26 -18.58
CA ALA A 122 -14.61 6.69 -18.30
C ALA A 122 -14.61 6.98 -16.79
N TYR A 123 -15.46 6.29 -16.02
CA TYR A 123 -15.47 6.42 -14.57
C TYR A 123 -14.15 5.95 -13.94
N LEU A 124 -13.59 4.82 -14.39
CA LEU A 124 -12.29 4.33 -13.92
C LEU A 124 -11.16 5.34 -14.21
N LEU A 125 -11.12 5.90 -15.42
CA LEU A 125 -10.11 6.90 -15.78
C LEU A 125 -10.22 8.16 -14.90
N ASN A 126 -11.45 8.67 -14.69
CA ASN A 126 -11.67 9.83 -13.82
C ASN A 126 -11.23 9.56 -12.37
N ARG A 127 -11.64 8.41 -11.81
CA ARG A 127 -11.34 8.00 -10.43
C ARG A 127 -9.85 7.76 -10.18
N HIS A 128 -9.13 7.17 -11.14
CA HIS A 128 -7.75 6.71 -10.94
C HIS A 128 -6.74 7.59 -11.68
N ALA A 129 -6.08 8.50 -10.94
CA ALA A 129 -5.04 9.38 -11.49
C ALA A 129 -3.90 8.64 -12.19
N THR A 130 -3.51 7.45 -11.70
CA THR A 130 -2.45 6.63 -12.32
C THR A 130 -2.73 6.24 -13.76
N LEU A 131 -4.01 6.05 -14.13
CA LEU A 131 -4.40 5.74 -15.51
C LEU A 131 -4.32 6.95 -16.45
N ARG A 132 -4.14 8.15 -15.88
CA ARG A 132 -4.02 9.43 -16.58
C ARG A 132 -2.62 10.03 -16.48
N MET A 133 -1.66 9.29 -15.90
CA MET A 133 -0.30 9.77 -15.76
C MET A 133 0.45 9.74 -17.09
N TYR A 134 1.21 10.80 -17.34
CA TYR A 134 2.20 10.87 -18.42
C TYR A 134 3.49 11.52 -17.90
N PHE A 135 4.58 11.38 -18.65
CA PHE A 135 5.92 11.71 -18.16
C PHE A 135 6.62 12.76 -19.05
N PRO A 136 6.25 14.05 -18.94
CA PRO A 136 6.93 15.12 -19.67
C PRO A 136 8.32 15.38 -19.12
N THR A 137 9.21 15.90 -19.97
CA THR A 137 10.50 16.43 -19.56
C THR A 137 10.37 17.94 -19.33
N VAL A 138 10.60 18.41 -18.11
CA VAL A 138 10.56 19.83 -17.73
C VAL A 138 11.94 20.23 -17.23
N ALA A 139 12.56 21.25 -17.85
CA ALA A 139 13.92 21.68 -17.55
C ALA A 139 14.96 20.52 -17.57
N GLY A 140 14.80 19.58 -18.50
CA GLY A 140 15.71 18.43 -18.65
C GLY A 140 15.49 17.29 -17.65
N GLN A 141 14.49 17.37 -16.76
CA GLN A 141 14.17 16.33 -15.79
C GLN A 141 12.78 15.73 -16.07
N PRO A 142 12.62 14.40 -16.00
CA PRO A 142 11.30 13.78 -16.13
C PRO A 142 10.46 14.09 -14.90
N GLN A 143 9.18 14.42 -15.13
CA GLN A 143 8.20 14.63 -14.07
C GLN A 143 6.95 13.78 -14.32
N VAL A 144 6.15 13.55 -13.29
CA VAL A 144 4.82 12.95 -13.42
C VAL A 144 3.80 14.07 -13.61
N ALA A 145 3.06 14.02 -14.70
CA ALA A 145 1.91 14.88 -14.94
C ALA A 145 0.64 14.05 -15.04
N ILE A 146 -0.51 14.63 -14.72
CA ILE A 146 -1.81 13.96 -14.76
C ILE A 146 -2.66 14.68 -15.80
N GLN A 147 -3.15 13.92 -16.79
CA GLN A 147 -4.07 14.44 -17.79
C GLN A 147 -5.44 14.70 -17.14
N ASN A 148 -5.96 15.92 -17.30
CA ASN A 148 -7.35 16.21 -17.00
C ASN A 148 -8.23 15.75 -18.17
N LEU A 149 -9.37 15.14 -17.85
CA LEU A 149 -10.33 14.61 -18.82
C LEU A 149 -11.49 15.57 -19.09
N ASP A 150 -11.50 16.74 -18.45
CA ASP A 150 -12.48 17.79 -18.69
C ASP A 150 -12.15 18.48 -20.03
N ASN A 151 -12.55 17.87 -21.14
CA ASN A 151 -12.56 18.41 -22.51
C ASN A 151 -13.66 17.74 -23.33
#